data_AF-A0AAQ0LXY1-F1
#
_entry.id   AF-A0AAQ0LXY1-F1
#
_cell.length_a   1.000
_cell.length_b   1.000
_cell.length_c   1.000
_cell.angle_alpha   90.00
_cell.angle_beta   90.00
_cell.angle_gamma   90.00
#
_symmetry.space_group_name_H-M   'P 1'
#
loop_
_entity.id
_entity.type
_entity.pdbx_description
1 polymer ?
#
loop_
_entity_poly.entity_id
_entity_poly.type
_entity_poly.pdbx_seq_one_letter_code
_entity_poly.pdbx_strand_id
1 'polypeptide(L)'
;MKGIKMSENKEREFLQEVCKELKNVRKDINLSQEKVSEELGITKSYLSQIENGKRERISVMFVYTLTEYYGVPIEYIFKKVRTRIDKDD
;
A
#
# COMPACT_ATOMS: atom_id res chain seq x y z
N MET A 1 -23.32 -15.90 -9.43
CA MET A 1 -22.40 -14.82 -9.86
C MET A 1 -21.05 -15.44 -10.16
N LYS A 2 -20.52 -15.29 -11.38
CA LYS A 2 -19.12 -15.62 -11.64
C LYS A 2 -18.29 -14.64 -10.82
N GLY A 3 -17.62 -15.13 -9.77
CA GLY A 3 -16.77 -14.29 -8.95
C GLY A 3 -15.75 -13.59 -9.83
N ILE A 4 -15.58 -12.28 -9.63
CA ILE A 4 -14.52 -11.51 -10.27
C ILE A 4 -13.21 -12.02 -9.69
N LYS A 5 -12.70 -13.13 -10.25
CA LYS A 5 -11.40 -13.68 -9.87
C LYS A 5 -10.36 -13.03 -10.78
N MET A 6 -9.53 -12.19 -10.20
CA MET A 6 -8.38 -11.61 -10.89
C MET A 6 -7.38 -12.74 -11.20
N SER A 7 -6.60 -12.57 -12.27
CA SER A 7 -5.45 -13.46 -12.49
C SER A 7 -4.40 -13.19 -11.40
N GLU A 8 -3.60 -14.19 -11.05
CA GLU A 8 -2.54 -14.04 -10.04
C GLU A 8 -1.56 -12.90 -10.39
N ASN A 9 -1.32 -12.67 -11.68
CA ASN A 9 -0.52 -11.55 -12.16
C ASN A 9 -1.17 -10.20 -11.86
N LYS A 10 -2.48 -10.06 -12.12
CA LYS A 10 -3.22 -8.83 -11.80
C LYS A 10 -3.34 -8.61 -10.29
N GLU A 11 -3.47 -9.67 -9.48
CA GLU A 11 -3.44 -9.56 -8.02
C GLU A 11 -2.09 -9.04 -7.52
N ARG A 12 -0.99 -9.56 -8.07
CA ARG A 12 0.38 -9.14 -7.74
C ARG A 12 0.64 -7.69 -8.13
N GLU A 13 0.24 -7.30 -9.33
CA GLU A 13 0.35 -5.92 -9.83
C GLU A 13 -0.45 -4.96 -8.95
N PHE A 14 -1.70 -5.31 -8.63
CA PHE A 14 -2.53 -4.51 -7.74
C PHE A 14 -1.88 -4.31 -6.36
N LEU A 15 -1.35 -5.39 -5.77
CA LEU A 15 -0.64 -5.31 -4.49
C LEU A 15 0.61 -4.42 -4.57
N GLN A 16 1.39 -4.52 -5.65
CA GLN A 16 2.57 -3.67 -5.85
C GLN A 16 2.20 -2.18 -5.91
N GLU A 17 1.13 -1.84 -6.62
CA GLU A 17 0.65 -0.47 -6.72
C GLU A 17 0.06 0.06 -5.41
N VAL A 18 -0.60 -0.78 -4.61
CA VAL A 18 -1.01 -0.43 -3.23
C VAL A 18 0.20 -0.09 -2.37
N CYS A 19 1.21 -0.96 -2.35
CA CYS A 19 2.45 -0.74 -1.59
C CYS A 19 3.18 0.53 -2.00
N LYS A 20 3.23 0.82 -3.30
CA LYS A 20 3.83 2.04 -3.85
C LYS A 20 3.03 3.28 -3.48
N GLU A 21 1.70 3.21 -3.46
CA GLU A 21 0.87 4.36 -3.06
C GLU A 21 1.01 4.68 -1.57
N LEU A 22 1.11 3.67 -0.70
CA LEU A 22 1.41 3.88 0.72
C LEU A 22 2.73 4.65 0.90
N LYS A 23 3.76 4.30 0.12
CA LYS A 23 5.04 5.02 0.09
C LYS A 23 4.90 6.47 -0.38
N ASN A 24 4.08 6.71 -1.40
CA ASN A 24 3.85 8.04 -1.95
C ASN A 24 3.16 8.93 -0.91
N VAL A 25 2.05 8.45 -0.33
CA VAL A 25 1.31 9.18 0.70
C VAL A 25 2.23 9.55 1.87
N ARG A 26 3.05 8.61 2.37
CA ARG A 26 4.03 8.91 3.43
C ARG A 26 4.98 10.05 3.05
N LYS A 27 5.47 10.04 1.80
CA LYS A 27 6.39 11.07 1.30
C LYS A 27 5.71 12.41 1.11
N ASP A 28 4.45 12.42 0.66
CA ASP A 28 3.68 13.65 0.44
C ASP A 28 3.46 14.42 1.74
N ILE A 29 3.37 13.71 2.87
CA ILE A 29 3.32 14.30 4.22
C ILE A 29 4.69 14.44 4.89
N ASN A 30 5.78 14.31 4.11
CA ASN A 30 7.18 14.50 4.55
C ASN A 30 7.65 13.62 5.72
N LEU A 31 7.08 12.42 5.87
CA LEU A 31 7.52 11.47 6.91
C LEU A 31 8.62 10.55 6.40
N SER A 32 9.64 10.30 7.24
CA SER A 32 10.66 9.29 6.98
C SER A 32 10.16 7.89 7.36
N GLN A 33 10.71 6.84 6.76
CA GLN A 33 10.39 5.46 7.18
C GLN A 33 10.77 5.21 8.64
N GLU A 34 11.85 5.86 9.12
CA GLU A 34 12.29 5.77 10.51
C GLU A 34 11.19 6.24 11.46
N LYS A 35 10.67 7.45 11.24
CA LYS A 35 9.63 8.06 12.08
C LYS A 35 8.37 7.20 12.14
N VAL A 36 7.90 6.73 10.99
CA VAL A 36 6.71 5.85 10.94
C VAL A 36 6.98 4.54 11.68
N SER A 37 8.16 3.97 11.50
CA SER A 37 8.50 2.69 12.12
C SER A 37 8.60 2.77 13.64
N GLU A 38 9.17 3.86 14.16
CA GLU A 38 9.25 4.15 15.59
C GLU A 38 7.85 4.31 16.21
N GLU A 39 7.00 5.15 15.61
CA GLU A 39 5.66 5.45 16.13
C GLU A 39 4.69 4.25 16.06
N LEU A 40 4.86 3.38 15.05
CA LEU A 40 4.02 2.19 14.88
C LEU A 40 4.61 0.94 15.53
N GLY A 41 5.77 1.03 16.18
CA GLY A 41 6.41 -0.12 16.84
C GLY A 41 6.80 -1.25 15.88
N ILE A 42 7.18 -0.91 14.64
CA ILE A 42 7.64 -1.86 13.62
C ILE A 42 9.10 -1.59 13.26
N THR A 43 9.74 -2.52 12.55
CA THR A 43 11.07 -2.24 12.02
C THR A 43 10.98 -1.41 10.74
N LYS A 44 11.90 -0.46 10.55
CA LYS A 44 12.08 0.25 9.28
C LYS A 44 12.29 -0.69 8.10
N SER A 45 13.02 -1.79 8.30
CA SER A 45 13.22 -2.82 7.27
C SER A 45 11.89 -3.43 6.82
N TYR A 46 10.99 -3.74 7.77
CA TYR A 46 9.65 -4.24 7.45
C TYR A 46 8.85 -3.24 6.62
N LEU A 47 8.78 -1.97 7.05
CA LEU A 47 8.11 -0.92 6.28
C LEU A 47 8.72 -0.75 4.88
N SER A 48 10.04 -0.79 4.77
CA SER A 48 10.75 -0.70 3.49
C SER A 48 10.45 -1.88 2.56
N GLN A 49 10.38 -3.11 3.08
CA GLN A 49 9.99 -4.28 2.28
C GLN A 49 8.56 -4.16 1.75
N ILE A 50 7.65 -3.65 2.57
CA ILE A 50 6.27 -3.39 2.17
C ILE A 50 6.22 -2.34 1.06
N GLU A 51 6.75 -1.13 1.31
CA GLU A 51 6.68 0.00 0.37
C GLU A 51 7.38 -0.23 -0.97
N ASN A 52 8.32 -1.18 -1.03
CA ASN A 52 9.01 -1.55 -2.25
C ASN A 52 8.44 -2.84 -2.89
N GLY A 53 7.27 -3.31 -2.43
CA GLY A 53 6.58 -4.48 -3.01
C GLY A 53 7.35 -5.79 -2.87
N LYS A 54 8.28 -5.91 -1.91
CA LYS A 54 9.10 -7.11 -1.69
C LYS A 54 8.39 -8.23 -0.94
N ARG A 55 7.16 -7.97 -0.48
CA ARG A 55 6.32 -8.92 0.25
C ARG A 55 5.22 -9.40 -0.68
N GLU A 56 5.00 -10.72 -0.71
CA GLU A 56 3.93 -11.32 -1.52
C GLU A 56 2.54 -11.05 -0.94
N ARG A 57 2.46 -10.69 0.34
CA ARG A 57 1.20 -10.43 1.05
C ARG A 57 1.39 -9.31 2.07
N ILE A 58 0.32 -8.55 2.28
CA ILE A 58 0.18 -7.55 3.33
C ILE A 58 -1.17 -7.74 4.01
N SER A 59 -1.22 -7.54 5.32
CA SER A 59 -2.49 -7.57 6.05
C SER A 59 -3.29 -6.30 5.75
N VAL A 60 -4.60 -6.45 5.49
CA VAL A 60 -5.52 -5.31 5.36
C VAL A 60 -5.51 -4.44 6.62
N MET A 61 -5.39 -5.06 7.81
CA MET A 61 -5.27 -4.30 9.07
C MET A 61 -4.02 -3.42 9.09
N PHE A 62 -2.90 -3.89 8.51
CA PHE A 62 -1.68 -3.10 8.46
C PHE A 62 -1.78 -1.95 7.44
N VAL A 63 -2.44 -2.18 6.29
CA VAL A 63 -2.78 -1.11 5.35
C VAL A 63 -3.62 -0.04 6.05
N TYR A 64 -4.67 -0.46 6.79
CA TYR A 64 -5.53 0.43 7.55
C TYR A 64 -4.74 1.24 8.59
N THR A 65 -3.87 0.60 9.38
CA THR A 65 -3.01 1.29 10.35
C THR A 65 -2.14 2.37 9.69
N LEU A 66 -1.54 2.08 8.54
CA LEU A 66 -0.73 3.07 7.83
C LEU A 66 -1.58 4.24 7.31
N THR A 67 -2.77 3.97 6.75
CA THR A 67 -3.64 5.02 6.22
C THR A 67 -4.18 5.94 7.32
N GLU A 68 -4.56 5.37 8.47
CA GLU A 68 -4.97 6.14 9.65
C GLU A 68 -3.83 7.03 10.15
N TYR A 69 -2.61 6.46 10.24
CA TYR A 69 -1.44 7.21 10.68
C TYR A 69 -1.04 8.31 9.69
N TYR A 70 -1.25 8.10 8.38
CA TYR A 70 -1.01 9.11 7.35
C TYR A 70 -2.15 10.12 7.20
N GLY A 71 -3.27 9.93 7.90
CA GLY A 71 -4.42 10.84 7.83
C GLY A 71 -5.16 10.80 6.49
N VAL A 72 -5.17 9.65 5.81
CA VAL A 72 -5.92 9.44 4.55
C VAL A 72 -6.90 8.28 4.69
N PRO A 73 -8.10 8.35 4.10
CA PRO A 73 -9.01 7.21 4.05
C PRO A 73 -8.39 6.06 3.22
N ILE A 74 -8.62 4.80 3.60
CA ILE A 74 -8.09 3.65 2.84
C ILE A 74 -8.60 3.63 1.38
N GLU A 75 -9.80 4.15 1.14
CA GLU A 75 -10.39 4.28 -0.20
C GLU A 75 -9.58 5.20 -1.10
N TYR A 76 -8.85 6.18 -0.54
CA TYR A 76 -7.95 7.05 -1.29
C TYR A 76 -6.88 6.22 -2.01
N ILE A 77 -6.27 5.27 -1.30
CA ILE A 77 -5.24 4.37 -1.83
C ILE A 77 -5.83 3.55 -3.00
N PHE A 78 -6.94 2.86 -2.77
CA PHE A 78 -7.51 1.97 -3.78
C PHE A 78 -8.05 2.71 -5.00
N LYS A 79 -8.62 3.91 -4.85
CA LYS A 79 -9.04 4.75 -5.98
C LYS A 79 -7.86 5.14 -6.86
N LYS A 80 -6.73 5.56 -6.25
CA LYS A 80 -5.51 5.93 -6.98
C LYS A 80 -4.91 4.74 -7.73
N VAL A 81 -4.81 3.59 -7.06
CA VAL A 81 -4.30 2.34 -7.65
C VAL A 81 -5.16 1.90 -8.82
N ARG A 82 -6.49 1.84 -8.64
CA ARG A 82 -7.43 1.46 -9.69
C ARG A 82 -7.34 2.39 -10.90
N THR A 83 -7.24 3.70 -10.67
CA THR A 83 -7.10 4.69 -11.76
C THR A 83 -5.81 4.51 -12.56
N ARG A 84 -4.75 3.95 -11.98
CA ARG A 84 -3.50 3.66 -12.70
C ARG A 84 -3.62 2.38 -13.52
N ILE A 85 -4.11 1.30 -12.91
CA ILE A 85 -4.27 0.01 -13.58
C ILE A 85 -5.27 0.10 -14.74
N ASP A 86 -6.40 0.80 -14.55
CA ASP A 86 -7.42 0.97 -15.59
C ASP A 86 -6.94 1.85 -16.78
N LYS A 87 -5.77 2.52 -16.68
CA LYS A 87 -5.17 3.29 -17.78
C LYS A 87 -4.13 2.51 -18.58
N ASP A 88 -3.59 1.45 -17.98
CA ASP A 88 -2.55 0.61 -18.58
C ASP A 88 -3.15 -0.64 -19.27
N ASP A 89 -4.45 -0.94 -19.03
CA ASP A 89 -5.31 -1.87 -19.77
C ASP A 89 -6.00 -1.18 -20.98
#